data_AF-A0A0T9PMN1-F1
#
_entry.id   AF-A0A0T9PMN1-F1
#
_cell.length_a   1.000
_cell.length_b   1.000
_cell.length_c   1.000
_cell.angle_alpha   90.00
_cell.angle_beta   90.00
_cell.angle_gamma   90.00
#
_symmetry.space_group_name_H-M   'P 1'
#
loop_
_entity.id
_entity.type
_entity.pdbx_description
1 polymer ?
#
loop_
_entity_poly.entity_id
_entity_poly.type
_entity_poly.pdbx_seq_one_letter_code
_entity_poly.pdbx_strand_id
1 'polypeptide(L)'
;MSDWELVSWTSYSLLAAEVTLFLWSAAAFSTVPALQINVVAYGKKAPNLVSTLNIAAFNVGNALGAWVGGVVIAKGLGLTAVPLAAAALAVMGLLLCLFTFSRARTIGNKMA
;
A
#
# COMPACT_ATOMS: atom_id res chain seq x y z
N MET A 1 8.42 24.29 7.10
CA MET A 1 7.88 23.36 8.12
C MET A 1 7.72 22.04 7.42
N SER A 2 8.47 21.07 7.88
CA SER A 2 8.76 19.84 7.17
C SER A 2 8.37 18.69 8.08
N ASP A 3 7.82 17.64 7.49
CA ASP A 3 6.93 16.63 8.08
C ASP A 3 7.45 15.93 9.35
N TRP A 4 8.74 16.09 9.64
CA TRP A 4 9.51 15.55 10.76
C TRP A 4 9.45 16.38 12.05
N GLU A 5 9.01 17.64 12.01
CA GLU A 5 8.97 18.52 13.20
C GLU A 5 7.80 18.18 14.15
N LEU A 6 6.64 17.75 13.63
CA LEU A 6 5.48 17.44 14.49
C LEU A 6 5.68 16.19 15.36
N VAL A 7 6.34 15.17 14.81
CA VAL A 7 6.65 13.92 15.52
C VAL A 7 7.74 14.14 16.58
N SER A 8 8.73 14.99 16.30
CA SER A 8 9.82 15.27 17.25
C SER A 8 9.35 16.09 18.46
N TRP A 9 8.37 16.99 18.28
CA TRP A 9 7.80 17.78 19.36
C TRP A 9 6.77 17.02 20.20
N THR A 10 6.05 16.05 19.61
CA THR A 10 5.10 15.20 20.36
C THR A 10 5.76 14.01 21.05
N SER A 11 7.00 13.65 20.68
CA SER A 11 7.76 12.53 21.29
C SER A 11 8.03 12.66 22.79
N TYR A 12 7.88 13.86 23.37
CA TYR A 12 8.01 14.07 24.81
C TYR A 12 6.78 13.60 25.61
N SER A 13 5.64 13.35 24.94
CA SER A 13 4.38 12.89 25.56
C SER A 13 3.77 11.74 24.77
N LEU A 14 3.67 10.57 25.40
CA LEU A 14 3.20 9.33 24.78
C LEU A 14 1.82 9.49 24.10
N LEU A 15 0.91 10.19 24.76
CA LEU A 15 -0.44 10.50 24.25
C LEU A 15 -0.40 11.36 22.96
N ALA A 16 0.47 12.35 22.91
CA ALA A 16 0.54 13.26 21.76
C ALA A 16 1.19 12.58 20.54
N ALA A 17 2.19 11.72 20.79
CA ALA A 17 2.82 10.90 19.75
C ALA A 17 1.83 9.88 19.16
N GLU A 18 1.05 9.19 19.99
CA GLU A 18 0.01 8.25 19.55
C GLU A 18 -1.07 8.92 18.71
N VAL A 19 -1.58 10.09 19.14
CA VAL A 19 -2.58 10.85 18.37
C VAL A 19 -2.02 11.29 17.02
N THR A 20 -0.78 11.76 16.99
CA THR A 20 -0.13 12.21 15.75
C THR A 20 0.08 11.03 14.79
N LEU A 21 0.57 9.89 15.30
CA LEU A 21 0.72 8.66 14.52
C LEU A 21 -0.63 8.13 14.04
N PHE A 22 -1.69 8.22 14.86
CA PHE A 22 -3.04 7.84 14.48
C PHE A 22 -3.57 8.70 13.33
N LEU A 23 -3.50 10.04 13.47
CA LEU A 23 -3.96 10.96 12.44
C LEU A 23 -3.16 10.83 11.14
N TRP A 24 -1.83 10.68 11.26
CA TRP A 24 -0.95 10.45 10.11
C TRP A 24 -1.28 9.12 9.42
N SER A 25 -1.46 8.04 10.19
CA SER A 25 -1.86 6.74 9.66
C SER A 25 -3.24 6.80 9.01
N ALA A 26 -4.22 7.46 9.63
CA ALA A 26 -5.56 7.63 9.08
C ALA A 26 -5.52 8.39 7.74
N ALA A 27 -4.75 9.48 7.68
CA ALA A 27 -4.55 10.23 6.44
C ALA A 27 -3.87 9.37 5.36
N ALA A 28 -2.79 8.67 5.70
CA ALA A 28 -2.05 7.82 4.76
C ALA A 28 -2.90 6.63 4.26
N PHE A 29 -3.68 6.00 5.13
CA PHE A 29 -4.50 4.83 4.80
C PHE A 29 -5.83 5.20 4.12
N SER A 30 -6.30 6.44 4.24
CA SER A 30 -7.57 6.91 3.65
C SER A 30 -7.64 6.73 2.13
N THR A 31 -6.50 6.72 1.45
CA THR A 31 -6.41 6.54 0.00
C THR A 31 -6.73 5.09 -0.41
N VAL A 32 -6.53 4.11 0.48
CA VAL A 32 -6.73 2.69 0.17
C VAL A 32 -8.20 2.37 -0.13
N PRO A 33 -9.20 2.72 0.73
CA PRO A 33 -10.61 2.51 0.42
C PRO A 33 -11.07 3.25 -0.84
N ALA A 34 -10.58 4.47 -1.07
CA ALA A 34 -10.92 5.26 -2.24
C ALA A 34 -10.50 4.55 -3.54
N LEU A 35 -9.29 3.99 -3.58
CA LEU A 35 -8.82 3.19 -4.71
C LEU A 35 -9.61 1.88 -4.85
N GLN A 36 -9.94 1.22 -3.73
CA GLN A 36 -10.70 -0.02 -3.74
C GLN A 36 -12.10 0.15 -4.36
N ILE A 37 -12.82 1.22 -4.02
CA ILE A 37 -14.14 1.51 -4.59
C ILE A 37 -14.06 1.81 -6.08
N ASN A 38 -13.03 2.53 -6.51
CA ASN A 38 -12.80 2.82 -7.93
C ASN A 38 -12.66 1.55 -8.77
N VAL A 39 -11.87 0.56 -8.32
CA VAL A 39 -11.66 -0.71 -9.04
C VAL A 39 -12.98 -1.46 -9.24
N VAL A 40 -13.83 -1.51 -8.22
CA VAL A 40 -15.14 -2.18 -8.29
C VAL A 40 -16.08 -1.51 -9.29
N ALA A 41 -16.07 -0.18 -9.37
CA ALA A 41 -16.89 0.59 -10.31
C ALA A 41 -16.56 0.30 -11.80
N TYR A 42 -15.32 -0.12 -12.11
CA TYR A 42 -14.94 -0.52 -13.48
C TYR A 42 -15.49 -1.91 -13.88
N GLY A 43 -15.95 -2.72 -12.93
CA GLY A 43 -16.47 -4.07 -13.12
C GLY A 43 -17.89 -4.13 -13.70
N LYS A 44 -18.20 -3.38 -14.77
CA LYS A 44 -19.57 -3.17 -15.31
C LYS A 44 -20.45 -4.44 -15.43
N LYS A 45 -19.84 -5.59 -15.77
CA LYS A 45 -20.55 -6.87 -15.98
C LYS A 45 -20.56 -7.79 -14.75
N ALA A 46 -19.70 -7.56 -13.75
CA ALA A 46 -19.54 -8.44 -12.58
C ALA A 46 -18.96 -7.68 -11.35
N PRO A 47 -19.65 -6.66 -10.82
CA PRO A 47 -19.12 -5.81 -9.75
C PRO A 47 -18.85 -6.58 -8.45
N ASN A 48 -19.68 -7.56 -8.11
CA ASN A 48 -19.47 -8.41 -6.92
C ASN A 48 -18.19 -9.25 -7.02
N LEU A 49 -17.89 -9.79 -8.20
CA LEU A 49 -16.66 -10.58 -8.43
C LEU A 49 -15.42 -9.69 -8.40
N VAL A 50 -15.49 -8.49 -8.96
CA VAL A 50 -14.38 -7.52 -8.91
C VAL A 50 -14.15 -7.04 -7.48
N SER A 51 -15.21 -6.85 -6.69
CA SER A 51 -15.13 -6.51 -5.27
C SER A 51 -14.44 -7.59 -4.44
N THR A 52 -14.85 -8.86 -4.59
CA THR A 52 -14.21 -9.95 -3.86
C THR A 52 -12.75 -10.14 -4.23
N LEU A 53 -12.40 -10.02 -5.52
CA LEU A 53 -11.01 -10.08 -5.98
C LEU A 53 -10.16 -8.91 -5.43
N ASN A 54 -10.72 -7.71 -5.38
CA ASN A 54 -10.02 -6.54 -4.87
C ASN A 54 -9.74 -6.65 -3.35
N ILE A 55 -10.71 -7.16 -2.57
CA ILE A 55 -10.53 -7.46 -1.14
C ILE A 55 -9.49 -8.58 -0.96
N ALA A 56 -9.58 -9.65 -1.75
CA ALA A 56 -8.62 -10.76 -1.69
C ALA A 56 -7.19 -10.30 -1.99
N ALA A 57 -7.00 -9.47 -3.02
CA ALA A 57 -5.71 -8.90 -3.38
C ALA A 57 -5.14 -8.03 -2.26
N PHE A 58 -5.97 -7.20 -1.62
CA PHE A 58 -5.56 -6.40 -0.46
C PHE A 58 -5.08 -7.28 0.70
N ASN A 59 -5.80 -8.34 1.03
CA ASN A 59 -5.42 -9.25 2.11
C ASN A 59 -4.11 -9.99 1.80
N VAL A 60 -3.89 -10.40 0.55
CA VAL A 60 -2.61 -10.98 0.11
C VAL A 60 -1.48 -9.96 0.27
N GLY A 61 -1.71 -8.70 -0.10
CA GLY A 61 -0.75 -7.61 0.10
C GLY A 61 -0.36 -7.45 1.58
N ASN A 62 -1.34 -7.42 2.49
CA ASN A 62 -1.09 -7.32 3.93
C ASN A 62 -0.32 -8.54 4.47
N ALA A 63 -0.68 -9.75 4.03
CA ALA A 63 0.00 -10.98 4.43
C ALA A 63 1.46 -10.99 3.96
N LEU A 64 1.71 -10.60 2.70
CA LEU A 64 3.07 -10.49 2.15
C LEU A 64 3.88 -9.40 2.86
N GLY A 65 3.29 -8.25 3.14
CA GLY A 65 3.93 -7.16 3.87
C GLY A 65 4.33 -7.59 5.29
N ALA A 66 3.43 -8.25 6.02
CA ALA A 66 3.71 -8.78 7.35
C ALA A 66 4.80 -9.86 7.32
N TRP A 67 4.76 -10.77 6.34
CA TRP A 67 5.78 -11.80 6.19
C TRP A 67 7.16 -11.22 5.89
N VAL A 68 7.26 -10.30 4.92
CA VAL A 68 8.54 -9.65 4.58
C VAL A 68 9.06 -8.81 5.74
N GLY A 69 8.19 -8.04 6.41
CA GLY A 69 8.57 -7.31 7.62
C GLY A 69 9.09 -8.24 8.72
N GLY A 70 8.43 -9.38 8.94
CA GLY A 70 8.88 -10.42 9.87
C GLY A 70 10.24 -11.01 9.50
N VAL A 71 10.49 -11.28 8.21
CA VAL A 71 11.80 -11.77 7.72
C VAL A 71 12.89 -10.73 7.94
N VAL A 72 12.62 -9.45 7.68
CA VAL A 72 13.58 -8.35 7.90
C VAL A 72 13.99 -8.26 9.37
N ILE A 73 13.01 -8.34 10.28
CA ILE A 73 13.25 -8.35 11.72
C ILE A 73 14.01 -9.62 12.14
N ALA A 74 13.60 -10.80 11.66
CA ALA A 74 14.22 -12.08 12.00
C ALA A 74 15.69 -12.17 11.54
N LYS A 75 16.08 -11.45 10.48
CA LYS A 75 17.47 -11.34 10.02
C LYS A 75 18.31 -10.34 10.82
N GLY A 76 17.75 -9.68 11.84
CA GLY A 76 18.46 -8.73 12.69
C GLY A 76 18.72 -7.37 12.03
N LEU A 77 18.03 -7.04 10.93
CA LEU A 77 18.21 -5.76 10.21
C LEU A 77 17.60 -4.55 10.96
N GLY A 78 16.83 -4.82 12.01
CA GLY A 78 16.20 -3.79 12.85
C GLY A 78 14.89 -3.24 12.30
N LEU A 79 14.20 -2.44 13.12
CA LEU A 79 12.89 -1.84 12.80
C LEU A 79 12.98 -0.78 11.69
N THR A 80 14.12 -0.10 11.56
CA THR A 80 14.33 0.93 10.54
C THR A 80 14.44 0.36 9.12
N ALA A 81 14.81 -0.92 8.98
CA ALA A 81 14.86 -1.60 7.69
C ALA A 81 13.48 -2.03 7.18
N VAL A 82 12.47 -2.12 8.05
CA VAL A 82 11.12 -2.59 7.68
C VAL A 82 10.44 -1.61 6.70
N PRO A 83 10.44 -0.28 6.91
CA PRO A 83 9.93 0.67 5.92
C PRO A 83 10.66 0.60 4.57
N LEU A 84 11.98 0.35 4.56
CA LEU A 84 12.75 0.23 3.32
C LEU A 84 12.34 -1.02 2.52
N ALA A 85 12.11 -2.14 3.20
CA ALA A 85 11.62 -3.36 2.56
C ALA A 85 10.18 -3.18 2.02
N ALA A 86 9.32 -2.47 2.75
CA ALA A 86 7.98 -2.12 2.28
C ALA A 86 8.03 -1.21 1.05
N ALA A 87 8.94 -0.22 1.02
CA ALA A 87 9.16 0.62 -0.15
C ALA A 87 9.61 -0.19 -1.38
N ALA A 88 10.53 -1.15 -1.20
CA ALA A 88 10.96 -2.04 -2.27
C ALA A 88 9.81 -2.91 -2.81
N LEU A 89 8.96 -3.45 -1.92
CA LEU A 89 7.75 -4.17 -2.32
C LEU A 89 6.78 -3.29 -3.12
N ALA A 90 6.57 -2.04 -2.69
CA ALA A 90 5.71 -1.09 -3.40
C ALA A 90 6.25 -0.77 -4.81
N VAL A 91 7.57 -0.58 -4.96
CA VAL A 91 8.20 -0.38 -6.27
C VAL A 91 8.02 -1.60 -7.17
N MET A 92 8.21 -2.82 -6.66
CA MET A 92 7.96 -4.04 -7.43
C MET A 92 6.50 -4.16 -7.88
N GLY A 93 5.54 -3.85 -7.00
CA GLY A 93 4.12 -3.81 -7.34
C GLY A 93 3.81 -2.78 -8.44
N LEU A 94 4.41 -1.60 -8.36
CA LEU A 94 4.28 -0.56 -9.39
C LEU A 94 4.84 -1.02 -10.74
N LEU A 95 6.03 -1.62 -10.77
CA LEU A 95 6.64 -2.13 -12.00
C LEU A 95 5.78 -3.23 -12.64
N LEU A 96 5.23 -4.16 -11.86
CA LEU A 96 4.30 -5.18 -12.34
C LEU A 96 3.02 -4.59 -12.91
N CYS A 97 2.47 -3.56 -12.25
CA CYS A 97 1.31 -2.82 -12.74
C CYS A 97 1.60 -2.16 -14.10
N LEU A 98 2.69 -1.39 -14.19
CA LEU A 98 3.12 -0.74 -15.43
C LEU A 98 3.37 -1.74 -16.56
N PHE A 99 4.02 -2.87 -16.26
CA PHE A 99 4.27 -3.94 -17.22
C PHE A 99 2.95 -4.52 -17.75
N THR A 100 1.99 -4.82 -16.86
CA THR A 100 0.69 -5.37 -17.24
C THR A 100 -0.09 -4.39 -18.12
N PHE A 101 -0.13 -3.10 -17.75
CA PHE A 101 -0.78 -2.06 -18.53
C PHE A 101 -0.12 -1.85 -19.90
N SER A 102 1.21 -1.92 -19.97
CA SER A 102 1.93 -1.79 -21.24
C SER A 102 1.53 -2.89 -22.22
N ARG A 103 1.37 -4.13 -21.75
CA ARG A 103 0.96 -5.28 -22.57
C ARG A 103 -0.50 -5.22 -22.99
N ALA A 104 -1.39 -4.80 -22.10
CA ALA A 104 -2.79 -4.59 -22.44
C ALA A 104 -2.94 -3.56 -23.58
N ARG A 105 -2.12 -2.50 -23.57
CA ARG A 105 -2.09 -1.48 -24.64
C ARG A 105 -1.55 -2.03 -25.96
N THR A 106 -0.48 -2.82 -25.93
CA THR A 106 0.10 -3.42 -27.16
C THR A 106 -0.84 -4.42 -27.82
N ILE A 107 -1.59 -5.20 -27.05
CA ILE A 107 -2.57 -6.16 -27.60
C ILE A 107 -3.75 -5.43 -28.25
N GLY A 108 -4.26 -4.37 -27.61
CA GLY A 108 -5.32 -3.52 -28.20
C GLY A 108 -4.90 -2.87 -29.52
N ASN A 109 -3.63 -2.46 -29.64
CA ASN A 109 -3.09 -1.83 -30.86
C ASN A 109 -2.80 -2.83 -32.01
N LYS A 110 -2.91 -4.15 -31.77
CA LYS A 110 -2.79 -5.18 -32.81
C LYS A 110 -4.15 -5.69 -33.32
N MET A 111 -5.24 -5.33 -32.65
CA MET A 111 -6.60 -5.76 -32.99
C MET A 111 -7.46 -4.64 -33.59
N ALA A 112 -6.93 -3.40 -33.64
CA ALA A 112 -7.49 -2.26 -34.35
C ALA A 112 -6.80 -2.11 -35.71
#